data_AF-A0A382C6H0-F1
#
_entry.id   AF-A0A382C6H0-F1
#
_cell.length_a   1.000
_cell.length_b   1.000
_cell.length_c   1.000
_cell.angle_alpha   90.00
_cell.angle_beta   90.00
_cell.angle_gamma   90.00
#
_symmetry.space_group_name_H-M   'P 1'
#
loop_
_entity.id
_entity.type
_entity.pdbx_description
1 polymer ?
#
loop_
_entity_poly.entity_id
_entity_poly.type
_entity_poly.pdbx_seq_one_letter_code
_entity_poly.pdbx_strand_id
1 'polypeptide(L)'
;MDMWPDGTKCEDDPVRPEIGERERFLYGREVYALYHYAICCVAYCDDVPKTVNQLKTMAGLDIAIFYTVWSYKKGSGSEILNILLPYFKEKKPWVKRFVTLSPKTQMAHNFHIKNGAFELRRNKMSVNYEYL
;
A
#
# COMPACT_ATOMS: atom_id res chain seq x y z
N MET A 1 -22.88 0.84 -6.85
CA MET A 1 -22.47 0.17 -5.61
C MET A 1 -21.14 0.80 -5.29
N ASP A 2 -21.09 1.58 -4.21
CA ASP A 2 -19.83 2.20 -3.79
C ASP A 2 -18.84 1.06 -3.51
N MET A 3 -17.71 1.06 -4.22
CA MET A 3 -16.70 0.01 -4.07
C MET A 3 -15.79 0.30 -2.87
N TRP A 4 -15.78 1.55 -2.42
CA TRP A 4 -14.98 2.03 -1.33
C TRP A 4 -15.46 1.55 0.05
N PRO A 5 -14.55 1.29 1.01
CA PRO A 5 -14.94 0.86 2.35
C PRO A 5 -15.84 1.85 3.09
N ASP A 6 -16.98 1.35 3.59
CA ASP A 6 -17.99 2.11 4.34
C ASP A 6 -17.38 2.93 5.49
N GLY A 7 -17.84 4.18 5.60
CA GLY A 7 -17.37 5.11 6.64
C GLY A 7 -16.01 5.74 6.37
N THR A 8 -15.44 5.54 5.18
CA THR A 8 -14.21 6.20 4.72
C THR A 8 -14.42 6.82 3.34
N LYS A 9 -13.46 7.62 2.86
CA LYS A 9 -13.52 8.26 1.53
C LYS A 9 -12.19 8.17 0.80
N CYS A 10 -12.23 7.96 -0.51
CA CYS A 10 -11.01 7.92 -1.32
C CYS A 10 -10.30 9.28 -1.34
N GLU A 11 -11.05 10.37 -1.26
CA GLU A 11 -10.56 11.75 -1.29
C GLU A 11 -9.76 12.11 -0.04
N ASP A 12 -9.89 11.35 1.05
CA ASP A 12 -9.16 11.57 2.29
C ASP A 12 -7.73 10.99 2.26
N ASP A 13 -7.34 10.26 1.20
CA ASP A 13 -6.01 9.67 1.07
C ASP A 13 -4.91 10.76 0.96
N PRO A 14 -4.07 10.93 2.00
CA PRO A 14 -3.03 11.96 2.00
C PRO A 14 -1.74 11.51 1.30
N VAL A 15 -1.67 10.25 0.86
CA VAL A 15 -0.47 9.61 0.31
C VAL A 15 -0.49 9.64 -1.22
N ARG A 16 -1.63 9.32 -1.83
CA ARG A 16 -1.83 9.32 -3.29
C ARG A 16 -3.16 9.96 -3.72
N PRO A 17 -3.40 11.24 -3.40
CA PRO A 17 -4.64 11.92 -3.81
C PRO A 17 -4.82 11.98 -5.34
N GLU A 18 -3.76 11.75 -6.12
CA GLU A 18 -3.79 11.71 -7.58
C GLU A 18 -4.33 10.41 -8.19
N ILE A 19 -4.63 9.38 -7.38
CA ILE A 19 -5.21 8.11 -7.83
C ILE A 19 -6.68 8.05 -7.36
N GLY A 20 -7.61 8.11 -8.32
CA GLY A 20 -9.04 8.05 -8.06
C GLY A 20 -9.54 6.69 -7.58
N GLU A 21 -10.77 6.66 -7.07
CA GLU A 21 -11.41 5.46 -6.50
C GLU A 21 -11.41 4.30 -7.48
N ARG A 22 -11.89 4.53 -8.71
CA ARG A 22 -12.02 3.49 -9.73
C ARG A 22 -10.68 2.83 -10.03
N GLU A 23 -9.60 3.60 -10.15
CA GLU A 23 -8.26 3.09 -10.43
C GLU A 23 -7.69 2.22 -9.30
N ARG A 24 -8.26 2.25 -8.09
CA ARG A 24 -7.81 1.44 -6.94
C ARG A 24 -8.40 0.04 -6.94
N PHE A 25 -9.37 -0.24 -7.81
CA PHE A 25 -10.00 -1.55 -7.98
C PHE A 25 -9.78 -2.18 -9.36
N LEU A 26 -9.00 -1.53 -10.24
CA LEU A 26 -8.67 -2.05 -11.57
C LEU A 26 -7.28 -2.68 -11.60
N TYR A 27 -7.06 -3.58 -12.57
CA TYR A 27 -5.73 -4.10 -12.92
C TYR A 27 -4.97 -4.76 -11.75
N GLY A 28 -5.63 -5.69 -11.04
CA GLY A 28 -4.98 -6.43 -9.95
C GLY A 28 -4.70 -5.55 -8.73
N ARG A 29 -5.64 -4.67 -8.40
CA ARG A 29 -5.57 -3.80 -7.22
C ARG A 29 -6.70 -4.12 -6.25
N GLU A 30 -6.36 -4.04 -4.98
CA GLU A 30 -7.28 -4.30 -3.88
C GLU A 30 -7.16 -3.18 -2.84
N VAL A 31 -8.28 -2.83 -2.24
CA VAL A 31 -8.36 -1.88 -1.13
C VAL A 31 -8.75 -2.66 0.12
N TYR A 32 -7.93 -2.53 1.16
CA TYR A 32 -8.18 -3.12 2.47
C TYR A 32 -8.47 -2.03 3.47
N ALA A 33 -9.43 -2.29 4.36
CA ALA A 33 -9.79 -1.39 5.43
C ALA A 33 -9.74 -2.09 6.79
N LEU A 34 -9.29 -1.36 7.80
CA LEU A 34 -9.48 -1.71 9.20
C LEU A 34 -10.71 -0.93 9.70
N TYR A 35 -11.90 -1.47 9.43
CA TYR A 35 -13.17 -0.76 9.62
C TYR A 35 -13.12 0.66 9.00
N HIS A 36 -13.55 1.68 9.73
CA HIS A 36 -13.44 3.09 9.34
C HIS A 36 -12.16 3.78 9.89
N TYR A 37 -11.15 3.01 10.32
CA TYR A 37 -9.96 3.57 10.98
C TYR A 37 -8.73 3.72 10.09
N ALA A 38 -8.52 2.81 9.15
CA ALA A 38 -7.34 2.82 8.29
C ALA A 38 -7.61 2.16 6.94
N ILE A 39 -6.87 2.60 5.93
CA ILE A 39 -6.91 2.11 4.56
C ILE A 39 -5.51 1.71 4.12
N CYS A 40 -5.42 0.58 3.42
CA CYS A 40 -4.22 0.12 2.73
C CYS A 40 -4.59 -0.24 1.30
N CYS A 41 -3.98 0.41 0.32
CA CYS A 41 -4.19 0.09 -1.08
C CYS A 41 -3.01 -0.73 -1.63
N VAL A 42 -3.33 -1.83 -2.28
CA VAL A 42 -2.38 -2.84 -2.76
C VAL A 42 -2.51 -3.00 -4.26
N ALA A 43 -1.38 -3.01 -4.96
CA ALA A 43 -1.30 -3.39 -6.38
C ALA A 43 -0.41 -4.62 -6.50
N TYR A 44 -0.84 -5.61 -7.28
CA TYR A 44 -0.02 -6.77 -7.58
C TYR A 44 0.78 -6.55 -8.87
N CYS A 45 2.11 -6.63 -8.75
CA CYS A 45 3.06 -6.34 -9.82
C CYS A 45 4.03 -7.51 -10.01
N ASP A 46 4.68 -7.53 -11.17
CA ASP A 46 5.74 -8.46 -11.60
C ASP A 46 7.15 -7.89 -11.35
N ASP A 47 7.26 -6.59 -11.06
CA ASP A 47 8.48 -5.92 -10.60
C ASP A 47 8.14 -4.82 -9.58
N VAL A 48 9.16 -4.29 -8.88
CA VAL A 48 9.01 -3.21 -7.93
C VAL A 48 8.97 -1.86 -8.67
N PRO A 49 7.82 -1.15 -8.71
CA PRO A 49 7.71 0.14 -9.37
C PRO A 49 8.56 1.20 -8.66
N LYS A 50 9.15 2.10 -9.45
CA LYS A 50 9.87 3.30 -9.00
C LYS A 50 8.97 4.54 -9.02
N THR A 51 7.91 4.52 -9.84
CA THR A 51 7.02 5.67 -10.07
C THR A 51 5.56 5.24 -10.07
N VAL A 52 4.64 6.18 -9.86
CA VAL A 52 3.20 5.96 -9.97
C VAL A 52 2.80 5.54 -11.40
N ASN A 53 3.49 6.05 -12.42
CA ASN A 53 3.24 5.63 -13.81
C ASN A 53 3.61 4.16 -14.02
N GLN A 54 4.73 3.68 -13.47
CA GLN A 54 5.07 2.26 -13.52
C GLN A 54 4.04 1.40 -12.76
N LEU A 55 3.60 1.85 -11.58
CA LEU A 55 2.53 1.19 -10.83
C LEU A 55 1.21 1.07 -11.62
N LYS A 56 0.93 2.00 -12.55
CA LYS A 56 -0.26 1.97 -13.42
C LYS A 56 -0.16 0.97 -14.57
N THR A 57 1.04 0.56 -14.96
CA THR A 57 1.26 -0.30 -16.13
C THR A 57 1.78 -1.69 -15.79
N MET A 58 2.41 -1.87 -14.63
CA MET A 58 2.89 -3.18 -14.14
C MET A 58 1.72 -4.03 -13.66
N ALA A 59 1.77 -5.32 -13.98
CA ALA A 59 0.76 -6.29 -13.57
C ALA A 59 1.45 -7.62 -13.29
N GLY A 60 1.15 -8.22 -12.14
CA GLY A 60 1.71 -9.50 -11.73
C GLY A 60 0.97 -10.03 -10.50
N LEU A 61 1.52 -11.06 -9.87
CA LEU A 61 0.91 -11.70 -8.70
C LEU A 61 1.91 -11.93 -7.56
N ASP A 62 3.20 -11.85 -7.83
CA ASP A 62 4.28 -12.22 -6.91
C ASP A 62 4.75 -11.06 -6.03
N ILE A 63 4.45 -9.81 -6.37
CA ILE A 63 4.84 -8.64 -5.56
C ILE A 63 3.60 -7.84 -5.18
N ALA A 64 3.31 -7.76 -3.89
CA ALA A 64 2.29 -6.85 -3.35
C ALA A 64 2.92 -5.48 -3.08
N ILE A 65 2.46 -4.47 -3.81
CA ILE A 65 2.87 -3.08 -3.65
C ILE A 65 1.88 -2.33 -2.76
N PHE A 66 2.27 -2.02 -1.53
CA PHE A 66 1.53 -1.11 -0.65
C PHE A 66 1.79 0.33 -1.08
N TYR A 67 0.99 0.82 -2.02
CA TYR A 67 1.19 2.14 -2.61
C TYR A 67 0.53 3.27 -1.80
N THR A 68 -0.41 2.94 -0.91
CA THR A 68 -0.92 3.84 0.14
C THR A 68 -1.20 3.08 1.43
N VAL A 69 -0.89 3.71 2.56
CA VAL A 69 -1.31 3.28 3.90
C VAL A 69 -1.59 4.55 4.70
N TRP A 70 -2.80 4.72 5.20
CA TRP A 70 -3.18 5.91 5.97
C TRP A 70 -4.30 5.57 6.96
N SER A 71 -4.53 6.45 7.93
CA SER A 71 -5.47 6.18 9.03
C SER A 71 -6.07 7.44 9.63
N TYR A 72 -7.36 7.40 9.95
CA TYR A 72 -8.07 8.40 10.73
C TYR A 72 -7.73 8.32 12.23
N LYS A 73 -7.43 7.11 12.72
CA LYS A 73 -7.09 6.85 14.13
C LYS A 73 -5.60 6.59 14.29
N LYS A 74 -4.96 7.29 15.23
CA LYS A 74 -3.53 7.11 15.54
C LYS A 74 -3.25 5.63 15.88
N GLY A 75 -2.26 5.05 15.20
CA GLY A 75 -1.84 3.66 15.38
C GLY A 75 -2.52 2.67 14.43
N SER A 76 -3.68 2.99 13.87
CA SER A 76 -4.42 2.06 13.01
C SER A 76 -3.73 1.79 11.67
N GLY A 77 -2.89 2.70 11.17
CA GLY A 77 -2.03 2.44 10.01
C GLY A 77 -0.98 1.34 10.26
N SER A 78 -0.47 1.24 11.49
CA SER A 78 0.41 0.13 11.88
C SER A 78 -0.38 -1.16 12.07
N GLU A 79 -1.55 -1.06 12.71
CA GLU A 79 -2.43 -2.19 12.99
C GLU A 79 -2.89 -2.90 11.71
N ILE A 80 -3.32 -2.15 10.68
CA ILE A 80 -3.73 -2.74 9.40
C ILE A 80 -2.57 -3.49 8.73
N LEU A 81 -1.33 -2.98 8.79
CA LEU A 81 -0.17 -3.69 8.24
C LEU A 81 0.14 -4.98 9.00
N ASN A 82 0.06 -4.95 10.33
CA ASN A 82 0.27 -6.11 11.18
C ASN A 82 -0.77 -7.21 10.94
N ILE A 83 -1.96 -6.87 10.47
CA ILE A 83 -3.01 -7.82 10.08
C ILE A 83 -2.79 -8.30 8.64
N LEU A 84 -2.50 -7.40 7.70
CA LEU A 84 -2.41 -7.74 6.28
C LEU A 84 -1.19 -8.57 5.93
N LEU A 85 -0.03 -8.31 6.53
CA LEU A 85 1.19 -9.08 6.26
C LEU A 85 1.01 -10.59 6.51
N PRO A 86 0.58 -11.05 7.71
CA PRO A 86 0.33 -12.46 7.94
C PRO A 86 -0.83 -12.99 7.10
N TYR A 87 -1.90 -12.20 6.91
CA TYR A 87 -3.02 -12.57 6.03
C TYR A 87 -2.55 -12.89 4.61
N PHE A 88 -1.69 -12.06 4.02
CA PHE A 88 -1.16 -12.32 2.68
C PHE A 88 -0.25 -13.53 2.64
N LYS A 89 0.64 -13.70 3.64
CA LYS A 89 1.51 -14.88 3.72
C LYS A 89 0.70 -16.18 3.78
N GLU A 90 -0.45 -16.18 4.47
CA GLU A 90 -1.33 -17.34 4.60
C GLU A 90 -2.24 -17.53 3.38
N LYS A 91 -2.94 -16.48 2.94
CA LYS A 91 -4.04 -16.58 1.96
C LYS A 91 -3.59 -16.35 0.52
N LYS A 92 -2.42 -15.74 0.31
CA LYS A 92 -1.85 -15.46 -1.01
C LYS A 92 -0.39 -15.94 -1.07
N PRO A 93 -0.10 -17.24 -0.87
CA PRO A 93 1.26 -17.76 -0.78
C PRO A 93 2.08 -17.61 -2.07
N TRP A 94 1.45 -17.26 -3.20
CA TRP A 94 2.13 -16.89 -4.43
C TRP A 94 2.75 -15.49 -4.38
N VAL A 95 2.29 -14.60 -3.51
CA VAL A 95 2.92 -13.30 -3.24
C VAL A 95 4.21 -13.54 -2.45
N LYS A 96 5.35 -13.21 -3.05
CA LYS A 96 6.69 -13.47 -2.51
C LYS A 96 7.29 -12.25 -1.83
N ARG A 97 6.82 -11.05 -2.15
CA ARG A 97 7.39 -9.80 -1.67
C ARG A 97 6.32 -8.79 -1.29
N PHE A 98 6.57 -8.05 -0.21
CA PHE A 98 5.70 -7.00 0.32
C PHE A 98 6.46 -5.70 0.31
N VAL A 99 6.26 -4.90 -0.73
CA VAL A 99 7.07 -3.71 -1.01
C VAL A 99 6.17 -2.48 -1.02
N THR A 100 6.69 -1.32 -0.66
CA THR A 100 5.93 -0.07 -0.70
C THR A 100 6.32 0.77 -1.90
N LEU A 101 5.45 1.72 -2.26
CA LEU A 101 5.83 2.87 -3.07
C LEU A 101 5.49 4.11 -2.26
N SER A 102 6.39 4.57 -1.39
CA SER A 102 6.12 5.61 -0.40
C SER A 102 6.66 6.99 -0.82
N PRO A 103 6.02 8.11 -0.43
CA PRO A 103 6.58 9.44 -0.64
C PRO A 103 7.87 9.63 0.18
N LYS A 104 8.75 10.52 -0.28
CA LYS A 104 10.02 10.86 0.40
C LYS A 104 9.82 11.79 1.59
N THR A 105 9.14 11.33 2.63
CA THR A 105 8.93 12.10 3.86
C THR A 105 9.54 11.40 5.07
N GLN A 106 9.98 12.18 6.06
CA GLN A 106 10.47 11.62 7.32
C GLN A 106 9.37 10.82 8.04
N MET A 107 8.10 11.25 7.89
CA MET A 107 6.94 10.55 8.42
C MET A 107 6.82 9.14 7.82
N ALA A 108 6.88 9.01 6.50
CA ALA A 108 6.81 7.71 5.83
C ALA A 108 8.00 6.82 6.21
N HIS A 109 9.22 7.37 6.23
CA HIS A 109 10.42 6.65 6.66
C HIS A 109 10.24 6.08 8.08
N ASN A 110 9.93 6.95 9.06
CA ASN A 110 9.79 6.53 10.44
C ASN A 110 8.65 5.51 10.61
N PHE A 111 7.54 5.70 9.88
CA PHE A 111 6.43 4.76 9.89
C PHE A 111 6.87 3.37 9.41
N HIS A 112 7.50 3.25 8.25
CA HIS A 112 7.87 1.94 7.69
C HIS A 112 8.95 1.24 8.53
N ILE A 113 9.99 1.96 8.96
CA ILE A 113 11.05 1.39 9.80
C ILE A 113 10.49 0.92 11.15
N LYS A 114 9.61 1.70 11.80
CA LYS A 114 8.97 1.29 13.06
C LYS A 114 8.09 0.05 12.91
N ASN A 115 7.53 -0.18 11.73
CA ASN A 115 6.72 -1.36 11.41
C ASN A 115 7.53 -2.53 10.84
N GLY A 116 8.86 -2.52 10.97
CA GLY A 116 9.71 -3.66 10.63
C GLY A 116 10.09 -3.78 9.16
N ALA A 117 9.85 -2.75 8.34
CA ALA A 117 10.40 -2.71 6.99
C ALA A 117 11.86 -2.21 7.00
N PHE A 118 12.62 -2.58 5.97
CA PHE A 118 13.89 -1.94 5.64
C PHE A 118 13.74 -1.10 4.37
N GLU A 119 14.65 -0.15 4.18
CA GLU A 119 14.70 0.62 2.95
C GLU A 119 15.31 -0.23 1.82
N LEU A 120 14.50 -0.60 0.84
CA LEU A 120 14.94 -1.38 -0.31
C LEU A 120 15.65 -0.49 -1.34
N ARG A 121 15.05 0.66 -1.68
CA ARG A 121 15.54 1.52 -2.76
C ARG A 121 15.01 2.94 -2.66
N ARG A 122 15.89 3.95 -2.82
CA ARG A 122 15.49 5.34 -3.07
C ARG A 122 15.38 5.62 -4.56
N ASN A 123 14.22 6.08 -5.00
CA ASN A 123 13.97 6.50 -6.39
C ASN A 123 14.05 8.01 -6.52
N LYS A 124 13.69 8.61 -7.67
CA LYS A 124 13.67 10.07 -7.83
C LYS A 124 12.63 10.73 -6.92
N MET A 125 11.40 10.24 -6.91
CA MET A 125 10.26 10.85 -6.20
C MET A 125 9.65 9.98 -5.09
N SER A 126 10.16 8.75 -4.91
CA SER A 126 9.61 7.77 -3.96
C SER A 126 10.74 7.02 -3.24
N VAL A 127 10.37 6.27 -2.22
CA VAL A 127 11.21 5.25 -1.58
C VAL A 127 10.41 3.95 -1.56
N ASN A 128 11.05 2.85 -1.92
CA ASN A 128 10.52 1.52 -1.71
C ASN A 128 11.05 1.00 -0.36
N TYR A 129 10.13 0.64 0.54
CA TYR A 129 10.42 -0.12 1.75
C TYR A 129 9.95 -1.55 1.56
N GLU A 130 10.62 -2.52 2.15
CA GLU A 130 10.24 -3.94 2.03
C GLU A 130 10.07 -4.58 3.42
N TYR A 131 8.97 -5.33 3.56
CA TYR A 131 8.63 -6.11 4.74
C TYR A 131 9.01 -7.58 4.51
N LEU A 132 9.66 -8.20 5.50
CA LEU A 132 10.09 -9.61 5.49
C LEU A 132 9.04 -10.53 6.12
#